data_AF-A0A958QE11-F1
#
_entry.id   AF-A0A958QE11-F1
#
_cell.length_a   1.000
_cell.length_b   1.000
_cell.length_c   1.000
_cell.angle_alpha   90.00
_cell.angle_beta   90.00
_cell.angle_gamma   90.00
#
_symmetry.space_group_name_H-M   'P 1'
#
loop_
_entity.id
_entity.type
_entity.pdbx_description
1 polymer ?
#
loop_
_entity_poly.entity_id
_entity_poly.type
_entity_poly.pdbx_seq_one_letter_code
_entity_poly.pdbx_strand_id
1 'polypeptide(L)'
;MAKLTIDKILREGPPKDTRRTKIVATVGPASSSPATLEAMIKAGANVFRLNFSHGSYDEHAAVVKNIREVSSKVGQYVSILQDLSGPKLRISDVEKHNANLVDGATVELRSADGSLSTPKCIYVETVHPATFVKPGHRILLADGILVLEAKSVGKDVVECTVTKGGMLRSHVGINFPSSEMDLEAVTDKDLKDLAWGIEQDVDYVALSFVNNAKEILKVRDEIKRQNGDAKIIAKIERKTSLENIEEILDVSDGIMIARGDLGLEVSLEKLPVIQKILIERANYRGLPAIVATQMLQSMV
;
A
#
# COMPACT_ATOMS: atom_id res chain seq x y z
N MET A 1 2.00 40.40 13.52
CA MET A 1 2.97 39.42 12.96
C MET A 1 3.61 40.05 11.73
N ALA A 2 4.94 39.99 11.58
CA ALA A 2 5.60 40.47 10.36
C ALA A 2 5.05 39.72 9.13
N LYS A 3 4.72 40.45 8.06
CA LYS A 3 4.24 39.86 6.80
C LYS A 3 5.30 38.85 6.30
N LEU A 4 4.93 37.57 6.21
CA LEU A 4 5.75 36.56 5.52
C LEU A 4 5.80 36.95 4.04
N THR A 5 6.96 37.33 3.54
CA THR A 5 7.18 37.54 2.11
C THR A 5 7.83 36.29 1.52
N ILE A 6 7.56 36.03 0.23
CA ILE A 6 8.21 34.93 -0.49
C ILE A 6 9.75 35.06 -0.42
N ASP A 7 10.27 36.28 -0.59
CA ASP A 7 11.72 36.56 -0.50
C ASP A 7 12.31 36.17 0.87
N LYS A 8 11.59 36.42 1.97
CA LYS A 8 12.03 36.02 3.30
C LYS A 8 12.03 34.49 3.48
N ILE A 9 10.99 33.80 3.00
CA ILE A 9 10.92 32.32 3.04
C ILE A 9 12.06 31.71 2.22
N LEU A 10 12.38 32.28 1.06
CA LEU A 10 13.45 31.79 0.19
C LEU A 10 14.84 31.95 0.82
N ARG A 11 15.06 33.01 1.62
CA ARG A 11 16.35 33.28 2.27
C ARG A 11 16.53 32.56 3.60
N GLU A 12 15.50 32.58 4.44
CA GLU A 12 15.58 32.15 5.84
C GLU A 12 14.89 30.81 6.09
N GLY A 13 14.15 30.29 5.11
CA GLY A 13 13.25 29.15 5.27
C GLY A 13 11.91 29.55 5.93
N PRO A 14 10.93 28.63 5.97
CA PRO A 14 9.71 28.85 6.72
C PRO A 14 10.02 28.95 8.23
N PRO A 15 9.25 29.73 9.02
CA PRO A 15 9.51 29.86 10.45
C PRO A 15 9.44 28.51 11.16
N LYS A 16 10.41 28.26 12.06
CA LYS A 16 10.35 27.15 13.03
C LYS A 16 9.02 27.27 13.79
N ASP A 17 8.24 26.19 13.86
CA ASP A 17 6.89 26.09 14.47
C ASP A 17 5.67 26.43 13.60
N THR A 18 5.81 26.58 12.29
CA THR A 18 4.65 26.78 11.37
C THR A 18 4.16 25.53 10.67
N ARG A 19 4.76 24.36 10.93
CA ARG A 19 4.42 23.13 10.22
C ARG A 19 3.02 22.64 10.58
N ARG A 20 2.11 22.72 9.62
CA ARG A 20 0.74 22.19 9.74
C ARG A 20 0.64 20.73 9.26
N THR A 21 1.41 20.38 8.24
CA THR A 21 1.42 19.03 7.65
C THR A 21 2.06 18.02 8.60
N LYS A 22 1.33 16.95 8.89
CA LYS A 22 1.80 15.85 9.74
C LYS A 22 2.66 14.87 8.95
N ILE A 23 3.56 14.17 9.63
CA ILE A 23 4.44 13.14 9.03
C ILE A 23 4.02 11.77 9.54
N VAL A 24 3.75 10.86 8.60
CA VAL A 24 3.60 9.43 8.85
C VAL A 24 4.93 8.76 8.54
N ALA A 25 5.53 8.07 9.50
CA ALA A 25 6.80 7.38 9.34
C ALA A 25 6.61 5.87 9.53
N THR A 26 7.07 5.07 8.57
CA THR A 26 7.01 3.60 8.70
C THR A 26 8.13 3.13 9.62
N VAL A 27 7.79 2.31 10.61
CA VAL A 27 8.79 1.72 11.52
C VAL A 27 9.25 0.38 10.96
N GLY A 28 10.56 0.16 10.97
CA GLY A 28 11.18 -1.10 10.59
C GLY A 28 12.48 -1.35 11.36
N PRO A 29 13.30 -2.32 10.95
CA PRO A 29 14.53 -2.70 11.67
C PRO A 29 15.51 -1.53 11.91
N ALA A 30 15.59 -0.58 10.98
CA ALA A 30 16.46 0.59 11.11
C ALA A 30 15.96 1.64 12.14
N SER A 31 14.70 1.53 12.57
CA SER A 31 14.01 2.59 13.33
C SER A 31 13.20 2.10 14.52
N SER A 32 13.25 0.82 14.87
CA SER A 32 12.46 0.23 15.98
C SER A 32 13.05 0.45 17.37
N SER A 33 14.29 0.93 17.47
CA SER A 33 14.94 1.20 18.76
C SER A 33 14.33 2.42 19.45
N PRO A 34 14.20 2.43 20.80
CA PRO A 34 13.68 3.58 21.53
C PRO A 34 14.43 4.90 21.25
N ALA A 35 15.76 4.83 21.10
CA ALA A 35 16.59 6.00 20.79
C ALA A 35 16.27 6.58 19.41
N THR A 36 16.10 5.72 18.40
CA THR A 36 15.73 6.16 17.04
C THR A 36 14.31 6.72 17.02
N LEU A 37 13.36 6.06 17.67
CA LEU A 37 11.98 6.56 17.80
C LEU A 37 11.97 7.94 18.47
N GLU A 38 12.74 8.14 19.53
CA GLU A 38 12.86 9.44 20.23
C GLU A 38 13.37 10.53 19.28
N ALA A 39 14.41 10.22 18.50
CA ALA A 39 14.94 11.12 17.48
C ALA A 39 13.92 11.45 16.39
N MET A 40 13.13 10.47 15.94
CA MET A 40 12.09 10.67 14.93
C MET A 40 10.95 11.55 15.44
N ILE A 41 10.48 11.35 16.69
CA ILE A 41 9.46 12.21 17.30
C ILE A 41 9.98 13.65 17.38
N LYS A 42 11.20 13.84 17.90
CA LYS A 42 11.85 15.16 17.98
C LYS A 42 12.05 15.82 16.61
N ALA A 43 12.30 15.03 15.57
CA ALA A 43 12.39 15.50 14.19
C ALA A 43 11.02 15.82 13.56
N GLY A 44 9.92 15.40 14.16
CA GLY A 44 8.55 15.77 13.78
C GLY A 44 7.66 14.64 13.28
N ALA A 45 8.00 13.37 13.50
CA ALA A 45 7.07 12.26 13.27
C ALA A 45 5.79 12.45 14.12
N ASN A 46 4.62 12.24 13.50
CA ASN A 46 3.32 12.40 14.16
C ASN A 46 2.51 11.10 14.21
N VAL A 47 2.75 10.21 13.25
CA VAL A 47 2.13 8.90 13.17
C VAL A 47 3.22 7.89 12.84
N PHE A 48 3.27 6.79 13.58
CA PHE A 48 4.10 5.64 13.24
C PHE A 48 3.25 4.57 12.55
N ARG A 49 3.63 4.23 11.32
CA ARG A 49 3.00 3.20 10.51
C ARG A 49 3.69 1.85 10.76
N LEU A 50 2.91 0.83 11.09
CA LEU A 50 3.33 -0.57 11.19
C LEU A 50 2.83 -1.32 9.95
N ASN A 51 3.73 -1.89 9.16
CA ASN A 51 3.38 -2.57 7.92
C ASN A 51 3.20 -4.08 8.14
N PHE A 52 1.97 -4.58 8.12
CA PHE A 52 1.64 -5.99 8.39
C PHE A 52 1.84 -6.92 7.19
N SER A 53 2.34 -6.40 6.06
CA SER A 53 2.91 -7.24 5.01
C SER A 53 4.19 -7.96 5.47
N HIS A 54 4.82 -7.48 6.56
CA HIS A 54 6.07 -7.99 7.10
C HIS A 54 6.06 -8.00 8.63
N GLY A 55 6.99 -8.74 9.22
CA GLY A 55 7.20 -8.80 10.66
C GLY A 55 6.21 -9.70 11.39
N SER A 56 6.58 -10.11 12.61
CA SER A 56 5.74 -10.91 13.50
C SER A 56 4.94 -10.04 14.47
N TYR A 57 3.91 -10.61 15.10
CA TYR A 57 3.17 -9.92 16.16
C TYR A 57 4.04 -9.54 17.36
N ASP A 58 5.04 -10.36 17.70
CA ASP A 58 5.98 -10.05 18.79
C ASP A 58 6.85 -8.83 18.45
N GLU A 59 7.32 -8.74 17.20
CA GLU A 59 8.08 -7.59 16.72
C GLU A 59 7.23 -6.32 16.73
N HIS A 60 5.99 -6.39 16.22
CA HIS A 60 5.07 -5.25 16.23
C HIS A 60 4.69 -4.83 17.67
N ALA A 61 4.48 -5.77 18.59
CA ALA A 61 4.19 -5.50 20.00
C ALA A 61 5.34 -4.74 20.68
N ALA A 62 6.58 -5.17 20.44
CA ALA A 62 7.76 -4.49 20.95
C ALA A 62 7.85 -3.05 20.42
N VAL A 63 7.53 -2.83 19.14
CA VAL A 63 7.50 -1.49 18.54
C VAL A 63 6.40 -0.63 19.17
N VAL A 64 5.16 -1.14 19.32
CA VAL A 64 4.04 -0.43 19.96
C VAL A 64 4.42 0.03 21.37
N LYS A 65 4.99 -0.87 22.16
CA LYS A 65 5.47 -0.57 23.52
C LYS A 65 6.51 0.56 23.50
N ASN A 66 7.53 0.45 22.65
CA ASN A 66 8.58 1.46 22.55
C ASN A 66 8.01 2.83 22.12
N ILE A 67 7.08 2.87 21.16
CA ILE A 67 6.44 4.11 20.71
C ILE A 67 5.74 4.80 21.88
N ARG A 68 4.94 4.06 22.65
CA ARG A 68 4.19 4.60 23.80
C ARG A 68 5.09 5.11 24.91
N GLU A 69 6.12 4.34 25.28
CA GLU A 69 7.09 4.74 26.31
C GLU A 69 7.86 6.00 25.90
N VAL A 70 8.33 6.06 24.66
CA VAL A 70 9.08 7.21 24.14
C VAL A 70 8.18 8.43 23.98
N SER A 71 6.96 8.26 23.46
CA SER A 71 5.96 9.33 23.33
C SER A 71 5.66 9.98 24.69
N SER A 72 5.44 9.16 25.73
CA SER A 72 5.25 9.62 27.11
C SER A 72 6.48 10.36 27.65
N LYS A 73 7.69 9.79 27.48
CA LYS A 73 8.95 10.41 27.91
C LYS A 73 9.22 11.77 27.26
N VAL A 74 8.91 11.91 25.97
CA VAL A 74 9.11 13.15 25.20
C VAL A 74 7.99 14.15 25.47
N GLY A 75 6.83 13.71 25.97
CA GLY A 75 5.67 14.55 26.20
C GLY A 75 4.96 14.97 24.90
N GLN A 76 5.00 14.13 23.86
CA GLN A 76 4.35 14.39 22.58
C GLN A 76 3.46 13.21 22.19
N TYR A 77 2.18 13.50 21.89
CA TYR A 77 1.25 12.49 21.39
C TYR A 77 1.62 12.07 19.96
N VAL A 78 1.73 10.76 19.77
CA VAL A 78 2.03 10.14 18.47
C VAL A 78 1.07 8.98 18.26
N SER A 79 0.40 8.97 17.12
CA SER A 79 -0.55 7.90 16.78
C SER A 79 0.16 6.70 16.16
N ILE A 80 -0.46 5.54 16.29
CA ILE A 80 -0.05 4.28 15.69
C ILE A 80 -1.05 3.94 14.58
N LEU A 81 -0.54 3.70 13.38
CA LEU A 81 -1.31 3.30 12.22
C LEU A 81 -0.92 1.86 11.84
N GLN A 82 -1.85 0.94 11.96
CA GLN A 82 -1.73 -0.42 11.44
C GLN A 82 -2.06 -0.42 9.95
N ASP A 83 -1.13 -0.83 9.09
CA ASP A 83 -1.36 -0.98 7.65
C ASP A 83 -1.53 -2.46 7.29
N LEU A 84 -2.78 -2.85 6.98
CA LEU A 84 -3.15 -4.23 6.64
C LEU A 84 -2.61 -4.61 5.26
N SER A 85 -2.29 -5.88 5.07
CA SER A 85 -1.64 -6.34 3.84
C SER A 85 -2.58 -6.28 2.64
N GLY A 86 -3.85 -6.64 2.84
CA GLY A 86 -4.81 -6.81 1.77
C GLY A 86 -4.44 -7.94 0.79
N PRO A 87 -5.21 -8.10 -0.30
CA PRO A 87 -5.06 -9.17 -1.28
C PRO A 87 -3.91 -8.91 -2.27
N LYS A 88 -2.69 -8.65 -1.79
CA LYS A 88 -1.53 -8.41 -2.65
C LYS A 88 -1.15 -9.71 -3.37
N LEU A 89 -1.29 -9.70 -4.70
CA LEU A 89 -0.98 -10.85 -5.53
C LEU A 89 0.53 -11.00 -5.74
N ARG A 90 0.98 -12.25 -5.75
CA ARG A 90 2.39 -12.62 -5.91
C ARG A 90 2.52 -13.84 -6.81
N ILE A 91 3.73 -14.01 -7.33
CA ILE A 91 4.12 -15.24 -8.03
C ILE A 91 4.78 -16.23 -7.07
N SER A 92 4.68 -17.51 -7.37
CA SER A 92 5.33 -18.58 -6.62
C SER A 92 6.85 -18.56 -6.79
N ASP A 93 7.52 -19.51 -6.13
CA ASP A 93 8.96 -19.67 -6.22
C ASP A 93 9.47 -19.78 -7.65
N VAL A 94 10.61 -19.16 -7.92
CA VAL A 94 11.29 -19.23 -9.22
C VAL A 94 12.42 -20.26 -9.13
N GLU A 95 12.56 -21.09 -10.16
CA GLU A 95 13.64 -22.08 -10.26
C GLU A 95 15.01 -21.39 -10.05
N LYS A 96 15.88 -21.98 -9.24
CA LYS A 96 17.20 -21.41 -8.86
C LYS A 96 17.11 -19.99 -8.26
N HIS A 97 15.97 -19.65 -7.66
CA HIS A 97 15.64 -18.37 -7.03
C HIS A 97 15.53 -17.15 -7.96
N ASN A 98 15.93 -17.27 -9.22
CA ASN A 98 15.79 -16.21 -10.20
C ASN A 98 15.75 -16.74 -11.64
N ALA A 99 15.08 -15.99 -12.51
CA ALA A 99 14.92 -16.31 -13.93
C ALA A 99 15.00 -15.03 -14.75
N ASN A 100 15.68 -15.05 -15.89
CA ASN A 100 15.72 -13.90 -16.78
C ASN A 100 14.61 -13.98 -17.83
N LEU A 101 13.71 -13.01 -17.82
CA LEU A 101 12.72 -12.82 -18.89
C LEU A 101 13.35 -11.99 -20.01
N VAL A 102 13.20 -12.44 -21.25
CA VAL A 102 13.78 -11.79 -22.43
C VAL A 102 12.68 -11.09 -23.22
N ASP A 103 12.92 -9.85 -23.64
CA ASP A 103 12.00 -9.08 -24.47
C ASP A 103 11.57 -9.87 -25.72
N GLY A 104 10.28 -9.84 -26.03
CA GLY A 104 9.67 -10.55 -27.15
C GLY A 104 9.44 -12.05 -26.92
N ALA A 105 9.96 -12.64 -25.85
CA ALA A 105 9.75 -14.05 -25.56
C ALA A 105 8.30 -14.35 -25.16
N THR A 106 7.85 -15.57 -25.45
CA THR A 106 6.57 -16.09 -24.96
C THR A 106 6.74 -16.67 -23.57
N VAL A 107 5.80 -16.34 -22.68
CA VAL A 107 5.72 -16.87 -21.31
C VAL A 107 4.27 -17.19 -20.98
N GLU A 108 4.04 -18.29 -20.27
CA GLU A 108 2.72 -18.67 -19.77
C GLU A 108 2.49 -18.14 -18.35
N LEU A 109 1.26 -17.72 -18.04
CA LEU A 109 0.78 -17.48 -16.68
C LEU A 109 -0.22 -18.55 -16.30
N ARG A 110 -0.02 -19.18 -15.14
CA ARG A 110 -0.88 -20.24 -14.59
C ARG A 110 -1.18 -20.00 -13.11
N SER A 111 -2.24 -20.63 -12.61
CA SER A 111 -2.47 -20.71 -11.16
C SER A 111 -1.41 -21.63 -10.53
N ALA A 112 -0.94 -21.30 -9.33
CA ALA A 112 0.01 -22.12 -8.60
C ALA A 112 -0.51 -23.54 -8.34
N ASP A 113 0.34 -24.53 -8.61
CA ASP A 113 0.06 -25.96 -8.43
C ASP A 113 1.18 -26.69 -7.65
N GLY A 114 2.12 -25.93 -7.07
CA GLY A 114 3.31 -26.44 -6.38
C GLY A 114 4.56 -26.47 -7.28
N SER A 115 4.43 -26.19 -8.57
CA SER A 115 5.56 -26.08 -9.50
C SER A 115 6.33 -24.77 -9.34
N LEU A 116 7.61 -24.81 -9.74
CA LEU A 116 8.47 -23.63 -9.76
C LEU A 116 8.27 -22.83 -11.05
N SER A 117 8.22 -21.52 -10.92
CA SER A 117 8.20 -20.56 -12.03
C SER A 117 9.54 -20.59 -12.79
N THR A 118 9.48 -20.41 -14.10
CA THR A 118 10.61 -20.42 -15.04
C THR A 118 10.45 -19.30 -16.06
N PRO A 119 11.45 -19.01 -16.92
CA PRO A 119 11.26 -18.07 -18.02
C PRO A 119 10.12 -18.41 -19.00
N LYS A 120 9.63 -19.66 -18.99
CA LYS A 120 8.56 -20.12 -19.88
C LYS A 120 7.19 -20.17 -19.22
N CYS A 121 7.12 -20.26 -17.89
CA CYS A 121 5.86 -20.38 -17.16
C CYS A 121 5.99 -19.76 -15.77
N ILE A 122 5.10 -18.84 -15.44
CA ILE A 122 5.01 -18.12 -14.17
C ILE A 122 3.73 -18.56 -13.46
N TYR A 123 3.88 -19.00 -12.20
CA TYR A 123 2.77 -19.44 -11.36
C TYR A 123 2.33 -18.33 -10.41
N VAL A 124 1.02 -18.09 -10.34
CA VAL A 124 0.39 -17.04 -9.50
C VAL A 124 -0.25 -17.69 -8.28
N GLU A 125 0.08 -17.22 -7.08
CA GLU A 125 -0.17 -17.95 -5.83
C GLU A 125 -1.64 -18.10 -5.46
N THR A 126 -2.43 -17.03 -5.57
CA THR A 126 -3.73 -16.93 -4.91
C THR A 126 -4.90 -16.76 -5.87
N VAL A 127 -4.63 -16.65 -7.16
CA VAL A 127 -5.67 -16.41 -8.18
C VAL A 127 -5.39 -17.20 -9.44
N HIS A 128 -6.47 -17.50 -10.16
CA HIS A 128 -6.39 -18.11 -11.47
C HIS A 128 -6.45 -17.04 -12.57
N PRO A 129 -5.33 -16.68 -13.22
CA PRO A 129 -5.30 -15.55 -14.15
C PRO A 129 -6.23 -15.71 -15.37
N ALA A 130 -6.45 -16.93 -15.84
CA ALA A 130 -7.32 -17.19 -17.01
C ALA A 130 -8.80 -16.85 -16.78
N THR A 131 -9.24 -16.64 -15.52
CA THR A 131 -10.65 -16.33 -15.23
C THR A 131 -11.00 -14.86 -15.44
N PHE A 132 -10.01 -13.95 -15.49
CA PHE A 132 -10.24 -12.50 -15.58
C PHE A 132 -9.34 -11.78 -16.59
N VAL A 133 -8.23 -12.38 -17.02
CA VAL A 133 -7.36 -11.80 -18.06
C VAL A 133 -8.01 -11.98 -19.45
N LYS A 134 -7.87 -10.97 -20.31
CA LYS A 134 -8.29 -11.03 -21.72
C LYS A 134 -7.09 -10.70 -22.64
N PRO A 135 -7.10 -11.13 -23.91
CA PRO A 135 -6.09 -10.71 -24.88
C PRO A 135 -5.92 -9.18 -24.92
N GLY A 136 -4.67 -8.73 -25.01
CA GLY A 136 -4.28 -7.31 -24.95
C GLY A 136 -4.13 -6.74 -23.54
N HIS A 137 -4.53 -7.46 -22.48
CA HIS A 137 -4.33 -6.98 -21.12
C HIS A 137 -2.84 -6.95 -20.75
N ARG A 138 -2.45 -5.89 -20.03
CA ARG A 138 -1.11 -5.77 -19.46
C ARG A 138 -1.04 -6.46 -18.11
N ILE A 139 0.06 -7.15 -17.86
CA ILE A 139 0.41 -7.76 -16.58
C ILE A 139 1.76 -7.18 -16.14
N LEU A 140 1.82 -6.65 -14.94
CA LEU A 140 3.00 -6.01 -14.39
C LEU A 140 3.59 -6.91 -13.31
N LEU A 141 4.92 -7.11 -13.31
CA LEU A 141 5.61 -7.77 -12.21
C LEU A 141 6.70 -6.88 -11.64
N ALA A 142 7.01 -7.10 -10.36
CA ALA A 142 8.01 -6.34 -9.63
C ALA A 142 7.78 -4.82 -9.76
N ASP A 143 6.57 -4.37 -9.38
CA ASP A 143 6.16 -2.96 -9.41
C ASP A 143 6.32 -2.31 -10.81
N GLY A 144 6.02 -3.07 -11.87
CA GLY A 144 6.08 -2.59 -13.26
C GLY A 144 7.50 -2.54 -13.86
N ILE A 145 8.50 -3.10 -13.16
CA ILE A 145 9.84 -3.29 -13.74
C ILE A 145 9.76 -4.26 -14.92
N LEU A 146 8.99 -5.34 -14.77
CA LEU A 146 8.72 -6.32 -15.81
C LEU A 146 7.29 -6.15 -16.32
N VAL A 147 7.09 -6.29 -17.62
CA VAL A 147 5.78 -6.11 -18.27
C VAL A 147 5.53 -7.24 -19.25
N LEU A 148 4.36 -7.86 -19.11
CA LEU A 148 3.83 -8.84 -20.04
C LEU A 148 2.55 -8.29 -20.69
N GLU A 149 2.25 -8.77 -21.89
CA GLU A 149 0.99 -8.53 -22.57
C GLU A 149 0.35 -9.88 -22.93
N ALA A 150 -0.90 -10.08 -22.53
CA ALA A 150 -1.65 -11.29 -22.83
C ALA A 150 -1.92 -11.39 -24.34
N LYS A 151 -1.49 -12.48 -24.97
CA LYS A 151 -1.78 -12.79 -26.37
C LYS A 151 -3.04 -13.62 -26.53
N SER A 152 -3.18 -14.68 -25.74
CA SER A 152 -4.33 -15.57 -25.79
C SER A 152 -4.63 -16.14 -24.40
N VAL A 153 -5.88 -16.55 -24.21
CA VAL A 153 -6.38 -17.10 -22.94
C VAL A 153 -6.98 -18.46 -23.23
N GLY A 154 -6.37 -19.50 -22.67
CA GLY A 154 -6.90 -20.84 -22.64
C GLY A 154 -7.70 -21.10 -21.36
N LYS A 155 -8.03 -22.36 -21.09
CA LYS A 155 -8.78 -22.73 -19.88
C LYS A 155 -7.98 -22.47 -18.60
N ASP A 156 -6.75 -22.96 -18.55
CA ASP A 156 -5.92 -22.94 -17.34
C ASP A 156 -4.63 -22.11 -17.51
N VAL A 157 -4.50 -21.41 -18.64
CA VAL A 157 -3.26 -20.75 -19.04
C VAL A 157 -3.55 -19.45 -19.78
N VAL A 158 -2.74 -18.42 -19.51
CA VAL A 158 -2.68 -17.21 -20.32
C VAL A 158 -1.32 -17.16 -21.01
N GLU A 159 -1.32 -17.21 -22.33
CA GLU A 159 -0.09 -17.02 -23.11
C GLU A 159 0.20 -15.52 -23.20
N CYS A 160 1.40 -15.11 -22.83
CA CYS A 160 1.83 -13.72 -22.81
C CYS A 160 3.10 -13.52 -23.62
N THR A 161 3.32 -12.27 -24.07
CA THR A 161 4.62 -11.81 -24.57
C THR A 161 5.27 -10.88 -23.57
N VAL A 162 6.56 -11.08 -23.33
CA VAL A 162 7.38 -10.19 -22.51
C VAL A 162 7.60 -8.89 -23.31
N THR A 163 6.97 -7.80 -22.89
CA THR A 163 7.17 -6.48 -23.52
C THR A 163 8.30 -5.70 -22.85
N LYS A 164 8.58 -6.00 -21.58
CA LYS A 164 9.75 -5.51 -20.85
C LYS A 164 10.25 -6.61 -19.91
N GLY A 165 11.40 -7.19 -20.24
CA GLY A 165 12.06 -8.27 -19.55
C GLY A 165 13.05 -7.78 -18.49
N GLY A 166 13.79 -8.75 -17.93
CA GLY A 166 14.70 -8.55 -16.82
C GLY A 166 14.63 -9.69 -15.81
N MET A 167 15.18 -9.44 -14.62
CA MET A 167 15.32 -10.45 -13.57
C MET A 167 14.01 -10.67 -12.80
N LEU A 168 13.44 -11.86 -12.94
CA LEU A 168 12.34 -12.38 -12.13
C LEU A 168 12.89 -13.05 -10.87
N ARG A 169 12.25 -12.85 -9.71
CA ARG A 169 12.59 -13.45 -8.42
C ARG A 169 11.34 -14.07 -7.79
N SER A 170 11.51 -14.99 -6.83
CA SER A 170 10.38 -15.56 -6.06
C SER A 170 9.55 -14.47 -5.38
N HIS A 171 8.24 -14.71 -5.24
CA HIS A 171 7.31 -13.90 -4.45
C HIS A 171 7.23 -12.41 -4.82
N VAL A 172 7.67 -12.03 -6.02
CA VAL A 172 7.49 -10.66 -6.51
C VAL A 172 6.00 -10.36 -6.71
N GLY A 173 5.62 -9.11 -6.48
CA GLY A 173 4.25 -8.65 -6.72
C GLY A 173 3.90 -8.77 -8.20
N ILE A 174 2.65 -9.17 -8.47
CA ILE A 174 2.06 -9.21 -9.80
C ILE A 174 0.76 -8.38 -9.79
N ASN A 175 0.55 -7.55 -10.81
CA ASN A 175 -0.60 -6.67 -10.93
C ASN A 175 -1.26 -6.84 -12.31
N PHE A 176 -2.59 -6.70 -12.34
CA PHE A 176 -3.40 -6.85 -13.54
C PHE A 176 -4.23 -5.58 -13.78
N PRO A 177 -3.59 -4.44 -14.09
CA PRO A 177 -4.26 -3.13 -14.13
C PRO A 177 -5.33 -2.99 -15.22
N SER A 178 -5.33 -3.90 -16.20
CA SER A 178 -6.34 -3.95 -17.27
C SER A 178 -7.50 -4.89 -16.97
N SER A 179 -7.45 -5.65 -15.87
CA SER A 179 -8.43 -6.67 -15.54
C SER A 179 -9.33 -6.24 -14.40
N GLU A 180 -10.60 -6.59 -14.49
CA GLU A 180 -11.55 -6.49 -13.38
C GLU A 180 -11.45 -7.78 -12.56
N MET A 181 -10.99 -7.65 -11.31
CA MET A 181 -10.90 -8.77 -10.37
C MET A 181 -11.83 -8.51 -9.19
N ASP A 182 -12.73 -9.44 -8.93
CA ASP A 182 -13.55 -9.44 -7.71
C ASP A 182 -12.77 -10.09 -6.57
N LEU A 183 -11.81 -9.36 -6.03
CA LEU A 183 -11.04 -9.75 -4.84
C LEU A 183 -11.52 -8.93 -3.66
N GLU A 184 -11.99 -9.61 -2.61
CA GLU A 184 -12.28 -8.96 -1.33
C GLU A 184 -11.03 -8.22 -0.83
N ALA A 185 -11.19 -6.96 -0.45
CA ALA A 185 -10.10 -6.16 0.13
C ALA A 185 -9.56 -6.71 1.47
N VAL A 186 -10.32 -7.56 2.16
CA VAL A 186 -9.97 -8.09 3.49
C VAL A 186 -9.76 -9.60 3.40
N THR A 187 -8.55 -10.06 3.69
CA THR A 187 -8.22 -11.49 3.74
C THR A 187 -8.42 -12.08 5.15
N ASP A 188 -8.42 -13.41 5.28
CA ASP A 188 -8.42 -14.09 6.59
C ASP A 188 -7.23 -13.69 7.46
N LYS A 189 -6.08 -13.41 6.84
CA LYS A 189 -4.91 -12.87 7.54
C LYS A 189 -5.20 -11.46 8.04
N ASP A 190 -5.79 -10.60 7.22
CA ASP A 190 -6.12 -9.22 7.62
C ASP A 190 -7.12 -9.18 8.78
N LEU A 191 -8.07 -10.12 8.87
CA LEU A 191 -8.98 -10.22 10.02
C LEU A 191 -8.25 -10.56 11.32
N LYS A 192 -7.26 -11.44 11.27
CA LYS A 192 -6.40 -11.78 12.43
C LYS A 192 -5.52 -10.60 12.81
N ASP A 193 -4.91 -9.95 11.81
CA ASP A 193 -4.09 -8.76 12.02
C ASP A 193 -4.93 -7.63 12.63
N LEU A 194 -6.13 -7.37 12.10
CA LEU A 194 -7.07 -6.39 12.63
C LEU A 194 -7.41 -6.65 14.09
N ALA A 195 -7.73 -7.90 14.44
CA ALA A 195 -8.03 -8.28 15.82
C ALA A 195 -6.85 -7.97 16.77
N TRP A 196 -5.63 -8.31 16.33
CA TRP A 196 -4.42 -7.96 17.08
C TRP A 196 -4.26 -6.44 17.22
N GLY A 197 -4.51 -5.68 16.16
CA GLY A 197 -4.40 -4.21 16.19
C GLY A 197 -5.38 -3.58 17.19
N ILE A 198 -6.60 -4.08 17.23
CA ILE A 198 -7.63 -3.65 18.20
C ILE A 198 -7.20 -3.99 19.63
N GLU A 199 -6.69 -5.19 19.88
CA GLU A 199 -6.16 -5.58 21.19
C GLU A 199 -4.99 -4.67 21.63
N GLN A 200 -4.16 -4.26 20.68
CA GLN A 200 -3.06 -3.34 20.92
C GLN A 200 -3.48 -1.87 20.98
N ASP A 201 -4.75 -1.53 20.82
CA ASP A 201 -5.28 -0.15 20.90
C ASP A 201 -4.59 0.80 19.91
N VAL A 202 -4.57 0.41 18.63
CA VAL A 202 -4.05 1.27 17.55
C VAL A 202 -5.03 2.39 17.19
N ASP A 203 -4.53 3.60 16.92
CA ASP A 203 -5.38 4.74 16.58
C ASP A 203 -6.03 4.63 15.19
N TYR A 204 -5.31 4.07 14.22
CA TYR A 204 -5.74 3.97 12.83
C TYR A 204 -5.48 2.57 12.26
N VAL A 205 -6.40 2.13 11.40
CA VAL A 205 -6.24 0.96 10.52
C VAL A 205 -6.29 1.46 9.07
N ALA A 206 -5.21 1.24 8.32
CA ALA A 206 -5.19 1.49 6.89
C ALA A 206 -5.58 0.22 6.14
N LEU A 207 -6.67 0.31 5.37
CA LEU A 207 -7.22 -0.80 4.60
C LEU A 207 -6.68 -0.73 3.17
N SER A 208 -5.93 -1.76 2.78
CA SER A 208 -5.32 -1.89 1.45
C SER A 208 -6.33 -2.30 0.38
N PHE A 209 -6.11 -1.85 -0.85
CA PHE A 209 -6.81 -2.25 -2.07
C PHE A 209 -8.34 -2.09 -2.04
N VAL A 210 -8.83 -1.05 -1.35
CA VAL A 210 -10.27 -0.77 -1.24
C VAL A 210 -10.90 -0.56 -2.62
N ASN A 211 -11.97 -1.28 -2.92
CA ASN A 211 -12.73 -1.15 -4.15
C ASN A 211 -14.00 -0.30 -3.97
N ASN A 212 -14.65 -0.37 -2.81
CA ASN A 212 -15.97 0.22 -2.59
C ASN A 212 -16.26 0.49 -1.10
N ALA A 213 -17.35 1.21 -0.83
CA ALA A 213 -17.77 1.56 0.53
C ALA A 213 -18.12 0.34 1.41
N LYS A 214 -18.66 -0.72 0.82
CA LYS A 214 -19.09 -1.93 1.55
C LYS A 214 -17.92 -2.62 2.25
N GLU A 215 -16.75 -2.66 1.62
CA GLU A 215 -15.53 -3.24 2.22
C GLU A 215 -15.08 -2.47 3.47
N ILE A 216 -15.16 -1.13 3.43
CA ILE A 216 -14.82 -0.29 4.58
C ILE A 216 -15.82 -0.51 5.72
N LEU A 217 -17.12 -0.56 5.40
CA LEU A 217 -18.16 -0.80 6.40
C LEU A 217 -18.01 -2.17 7.07
N LYS A 218 -17.65 -3.22 6.32
CA LYS A 218 -17.34 -4.55 6.86
C LYS A 218 -16.23 -4.49 7.91
N VAL A 219 -15.13 -3.77 7.64
CA VAL A 219 -14.04 -3.59 8.62
C VAL A 219 -14.49 -2.76 9.81
N ARG A 220 -15.30 -1.72 9.59
CA ARG A 220 -15.84 -0.87 10.66
C ARG A 220 -16.72 -1.65 11.63
N ASP A 221 -17.57 -2.52 11.10
CA ASP A 221 -18.44 -3.38 11.91
C ASP A 221 -17.60 -4.39 12.70
N GLU A 222 -16.54 -4.92 12.10
CA GLU A 222 -15.61 -5.83 12.79
C GLU A 222 -14.85 -5.14 13.93
N ILE A 223 -14.37 -3.91 13.74
CA ILE A 223 -13.76 -3.09 14.79
C ILE A 223 -14.73 -2.91 15.96
N LYS A 224 -15.97 -2.52 15.67
CA LYS A 224 -17.01 -2.33 16.70
C LYS A 224 -17.35 -3.64 17.43
N ARG A 225 -17.44 -4.76 16.71
CA ARG A 225 -17.75 -6.08 17.27
C ARG A 225 -16.72 -6.51 18.31
N GLN A 226 -15.47 -6.08 18.13
CA GLN A 226 -14.37 -6.34 19.06
C GLN A 226 -14.17 -5.22 20.11
N ASN A 227 -15.12 -4.27 20.21
CA ASN A 227 -15.05 -3.10 21.10
C ASN A 227 -13.85 -2.16 20.83
N GLY A 228 -13.33 -2.13 19.61
CA GLY A 228 -12.33 -1.16 19.19
C GLY A 228 -12.97 0.16 18.71
N ASP A 229 -12.17 1.22 18.64
CA ASP A 229 -12.56 2.55 18.19
C ASP A 229 -11.64 3.15 17.11
N ALA A 230 -10.67 2.34 16.65
CA ALA A 230 -9.69 2.70 15.62
C ALA A 230 -10.36 3.28 14.37
N LYS A 231 -9.74 4.32 13.81
CA LYS A 231 -10.22 5.02 12.61
C LYS A 231 -9.72 4.33 11.35
N ILE A 232 -10.56 4.28 10.31
CA ILE A 232 -10.21 3.62 9.05
C ILE A 232 -9.67 4.62 8.04
N ILE A 233 -8.46 4.36 7.56
CA ILE A 233 -7.83 5.05 6.43
C ILE A 233 -7.97 4.18 5.18
N ALA A 234 -8.81 4.57 4.23
CA ALA A 234 -8.94 3.84 2.97
C ALA A 234 -7.74 4.11 2.06
N LYS A 235 -7.03 3.07 1.63
CA LYS A 235 -5.91 3.20 0.70
C LYS A 235 -6.44 3.18 -0.74
N ILE A 236 -6.22 4.27 -1.45
CA ILE A 236 -6.61 4.44 -2.84
C ILE A 236 -5.46 3.91 -3.71
N GLU A 237 -5.62 2.67 -4.16
CA GLU A 237 -4.58 1.88 -4.83
C GLU A 237 -5.03 1.33 -6.18
N ARG A 238 -6.35 1.28 -6.44
CA ARG A 238 -6.92 0.68 -7.66
C ARG A 238 -7.67 1.72 -8.48
N LYS A 239 -7.81 1.42 -9.77
CA LYS A 239 -8.69 2.20 -10.66
C LYS A 239 -10.15 2.17 -10.19
N THR A 240 -10.63 1.02 -9.72
CA THR A 240 -11.98 0.86 -9.15
C THR A 240 -12.21 1.78 -7.94
N SER A 241 -11.19 2.00 -7.11
CA SER A 241 -11.24 2.96 -6.00
C SER A 241 -11.51 4.39 -6.49
N LEU A 242 -10.98 4.76 -7.65
CA LEU A 242 -11.20 6.09 -8.25
C LEU A 242 -12.62 6.24 -8.79
N GLU A 243 -13.16 5.18 -9.38
CA GLU A 243 -14.52 5.14 -9.91
C GLU A 243 -15.56 5.25 -8.78
N ASN A 244 -15.28 4.63 -7.63
CA ASN A 244 -16.14 4.63 -6.44
C ASN A 244 -15.69 5.64 -5.37
N ILE A 245 -14.92 6.66 -5.73
CA ILE A 245 -14.25 7.50 -4.73
C ILE A 245 -15.23 8.23 -3.80
N GLU A 246 -16.38 8.67 -4.31
CA GLU A 246 -17.33 9.44 -3.50
C GLU A 246 -17.92 8.60 -2.36
N GLU A 247 -18.39 7.39 -2.66
CA GLU A 247 -18.93 6.48 -1.63
C GLU A 247 -17.85 6.02 -0.65
N ILE A 248 -16.62 5.81 -1.11
CA ILE A 248 -15.47 5.46 -0.27
C ILE A 248 -15.20 6.59 0.73
N LEU A 249 -15.18 7.84 0.26
CA LEU A 249 -14.95 9.00 1.13
C LEU A 249 -16.07 9.15 2.17
N ASP A 250 -17.32 8.93 1.80
CA ASP A 250 -18.47 9.11 2.69
C ASP A 250 -18.46 8.16 3.90
N VAL A 251 -17.75 7.03 3.81
CA VAL A 251 -17.67 6.02 4.90
C VAL A 251 -16.27 5.88 5.51
N SER A 252 -15.28 6.64 5.05
CA SER A 252 -13.89 6.61 5.55
C SER A 252 -13.67 7.63 6.67
N ASP A 253 -12.73 7.36 7.58
CA ASP A 253 -12.24 8.37 8.54
C ASP A 253 -11.03 9.17 7.98
N GLY A 254 -10.50 8.75 6.83
CA GLY A 254 -9.44 9.39 6.07
C GLY A 254 -9.05 8.56 4.86
N ILE A 255 -8.20 9.12 4.00
CA ILE A 255 -7.67 8.39 2.84
C ILE A 255 -6.15 8.42 2.79
N MET A 256 -5.58 7.37 2.19
CA MET A 256 -4.16 7.32 1.83
C MET A 256 -4.03 7.11 0.32
N ILE A 257 -3.44 8.08 -0.36
CA ILE A 257 -3.15 8.03 -1.78
C ILE A 257 -1.83 7.27 -1.93
N ALA A 258 -1.93 5.96 -2.12
CA ALA A 258 -0.78 5.06 -2.22
C ALA A 258 -0.26 5.04 -3.66
N ARG A 259 0.60 6.01 -3.95
CA ARG A 259 1.07 6.33 -5.31
C ARG A 259 1.86 5.21 -5.98
N GLY A 260 2.44 4.29 -5.20
CA GLY A 260 3.13 3.12 -5.72
C GLY A 260 2.18 2.23 -6.50
N ASP A 261 1.26 1.57 -5.79
CA ASP A 261 0.27 0.69 -6.40
C ASP A 261 -0.68 1.45 -7.33
N LEU A 262 -1.16 2.65 -6.96
CA LEU A 262 -2.02 3.45 -7.85
C LEU A 262 -1.32 3.82 -9.17
N GLY A 263 -0.02 4.08 -9.14
CA GLY A 263 0.79 4.38 -10.33
C GLY A 263 0.98 3.19 -11.27
N LEU A 264 0.69 1.97 -10.82
CA LEU A 264 0.65 0.77 -11.67
C LEU A 264 -0.69 0.66 -12.42
N GLU A 265 -1.75 1.23 -11.84
CA GLU A 265 -3.14 1.12 -12.31
C GLU A 265 -3.53 2.25 -13.28
N VAL A 266 -2.89 3.42 -13.15
CA VAL A 266 -3.15 4.59 -14.00
C VAL A 266 -1.88 5.03 -14.72
N SER A 267 -2.04 5.81 -15.79
CA SER A 267 -0.89 6.44 -16.45
C SER A 267 -0.15 7.35 -15.47
N LEU A 268 1.17 7.16 -15.33
CA LEU A 268 1.99 7.86 -14.33
C LEU A 268 1.91 9.39 -14.46
N GLU A 269 1.76 9.92 -15.67
CA GLU A 269 1.60 11.35 -15.94
C GLU A 269 0.29 11.93 -15.40
N LYS A 270 -0.75 11.08 -15.21
CA LYS A 270 -2.04 11.49 -14.63
C LYS A 270 -2.04 11.45 -13.10
N LEU A 271 -1.12 10.68 -12.51
CA LEU A 271 -1.07 10.44 -11.05
C LEU A 271 -0.99 11.75 -10.22
N PRO A 272 -0.19 12.78 -10.59
CA PRO A 272 -0.17 14.04 -9.85
C PRO A 272 -1.51 14.79 -9.87
N VAL A 273 -2.26 14.70 -10.97
CA VAL A 273 -3.58 15.33 -11.12
C VAL A 273 -4.59 14.58 -10.26
N ILE A 274 -4.62 13.25 -10.34
CA ILE A 274 -5.48 12.39 -9.52
C ILE A 274 -5.24 12.67 -8.04
N GLN A 275 -3.97 12.70 -7.60
CA GLN A 275 -3.62 13.01 -6.21
C GLN A 275 -4.23 14.34 -5.74
N LYS A 276 -4.12 15.41 -6.53
CA LYS A 276 -4.69 16.72 -6.17
C LYS A 276 -6.21 16.66 -6.03
N ILE A 277 -6.88 16.01 -6.97
CA ILE A 277 -8.35 15.83 -6.95
C ILE A 277 -8.76 15.07 -5.69
N LEU A 278 -8.08 13.97 -5.37
CA LEU A 278 -8.37 13.17 -4.17
C LEU A 278 -8.19 13.97 -2.88
N ILE A 279 -7.11 14.76 -2.78
CA ILE A 279 -6.88 15.64 -1.64
C ILE A 279 -8.00 16.68 -1.51
N GLU A 280 -8.40 17.31 -2.61
CA GLU A 280 -9.45 18.33 -2.61
C GLU A 280 -10.80 17.74 -2.19
N ARG A 281 -11.16 16.56 -2.72
CA ARG A 281 -12.40 15.84 -2.38
C ARG A 281 -12.43 15.40 -0.91
N ALA A 282 -11.30 14.94 -0.37
CA ALA A 282 -11.18 14.61 1.05
C ALA A 282 -11.29 15.87 1.92
N ASN A 283 -10.59 16.94 1.56
CA ASN A 283 -10.66 18.22 2.30
C ASN A 283 -12.07 18.81 2.34
N TYR A 284 -12.84 18.71 1.25
CA TYR A 284 -14.23 19.17 1.20
C TYR A 284 -15.12 18.46 2.22
N ARG A 285 -14.79 17.20 2.55
CA ARG A 285 -15.47 16.39 3.57
C ARG A 285 -14.84 16.50 4.97
N GLY A 286 -13.80 17.31 5.13
CA GLY A 286 -13.07 17.40 6.40
C GLY A 286 -12.24 16.15 6.73
N LEU A 287 -11.95 15.31 5.73
CA LEU A 287 -11.19 14.08 5.91
C LEU A 287 -9.69 14.33 5.76
N PRO A 288 -8.83 13.73 6.61
CA PRO A 288 -7.40 13.76 6.40
C PRO A 288 -7.01 12.95 5.15
N ALA A 289 -6.11 13.50 4.33
CA ALA A 289 -5.53 12.83 3.18
C ALA A 289 -4.02 12.65 3.36
N ILE A 290 -3.56 11.40 3.28
CA ILE A 290 -2.15 11.02 3.38
C ILE A 290 -1.60 10.78 1.97
N VAL A 291 -0.54 11.49 1.58
CA VAL A 291 0.18 11.20 0.34
C VAL A 291 1.32 10.24 0.65
N ALA A 292 1.32 9.05 0.05
CA ALA A 292 2.25 7.98 0.39
C ALA A 292 3.15 7.57 -0.80
N THR A 293 4.22 6.83 -0.44
CA THR A 293 5.18 6.16 -1.34
C THR A 293 6.15 7.10 -2.07
N GLN A 294 7.45 6.76 -2.10
CA GLN A 294 8.50 7.42 -2.90
C GLN A 294 8.57 8.96 -2.79
N MET A 295 8.22 9.53 -1.63
CA MET A 295 8.34 10.98 -1.40
C MET A 295 9.80 11.44 -1.30
N LEU A 296 10.68 10.59 -0.74
CA LEU A 296 12.10 10.87 -0.49
C LEU A 296 12.97 9.64 -0.84
N GLN A 297 12.67 8.96 -1.94
CA GLN A 297 13.25 7.64 -2.28
C GLN A 297 14.78 7.64 -2.37
N SER A 298 15.41 8.75 -2.75
CA SER A 298 16.87 8.86 -2.86
C SER A 298 17.61 8.88 -1.52
N MET A 299 16.89 8.89 -0.39
CA MET A 299 17.46 8.86 0.96
C MET A 299 17.54 7.44 1.57
N VAL A 300 17.20 6.41 0.79
CA VAL A 300 17.22 4.99 1.18
C VAL A 300 18.50 4.33 0.69
#